data_AF-A0AAU5GSL0-F1
#
_entry.id   AF-A0AAU5GSL0-F1
#
_cell.length_a   1.000
_cell.length_b   1.000
_cell.length_c   1.000
_cell.angle_alpha   90.00
_cell.angle_beta   90.00
_cell.angle_gamma   90.00
#
_symmetry.space_group_name_H-M   'P 1'
#
loop_
_entity.id
_entity.type
_entity.pdbx_description
1 polymer ?
#
loop_
_entity_poly.entity_id
_entity_poly.type
_entity_poly.pdbx_seq_one_letter_code
_entity_poly.pdbx_strand_id
1 'polypeptide(L)'
;MMFTVEERDRIRDRLLAKADADAAVVGVALTGSHAVGAGDRWSDTDLVLAVRGELTATLNRWTQWIYDEFGAQHHWDLPAGASIIRVFLLPGWLEIDMTFASEAEFGPRGPQWQTVFGQTQPLEPFTAPDRNTLVGLLWHHALHARICIQRSRWWQAEHWISAMRDHVITLACLRLGHPTAYAKGAHLLPDELVAPLETTLVRSLAEPEIHRALSATVTVVMDELERSDPALATRLRPMLIELSAEVSECPTPGTKPPQDPGRPRPSLPHLTTALPADPHLAVRLTTGRARLTDAADEHGTAVARFTAAGTETDFAPPAAPLLRHLLDHDGWVLLGDLAHAAGLSIQDTATVVGELVTAQAATTRAAGAVR
;
A
#
# COMPACT_ATOMS: atom_id res chain seq x y z
N MET A 1 -13.21 -6.13 27.36
CA MET A 1 -13.95 -7.37 27.03
C MET A 1 -14.41 -7.26 25.58
N MET A 2 -14.43 -8.37 24.84
CA MET A 2 -14.84 -8.38 23.42
C MET A 2 -16.39 -8.50 23.33
N PHE A 3 -16.98 -8.03 22.23
CA PHE A 3 -18.42 -8.06 21.97
C PHE A 3 -19.00 -9.49 22.03
N THR A 4 -20.33 -9.59 22.20
CA THR A 4 -21.03 -10.88 22.08
C THR A 4 -21.74 -11.03 20.74
N VAL A 5 -21.94 -12.27 20.29
CA VAL A 5 -22.66 -12.56 19.04
C VAL A 5 -24.08 -11.98 19.06
N GLU A 6 -24.76 -12.05 20.20
CA GLU A 6 -26.11 -11.52 20.36
C GLU A 6 -26.15 -9.99 20.26
N GLU A 7 -25.11 -9.31 20.74
CA GLU A 7 -24.98 -7.86 20.62
C GLU A 7 -24.73 -7.44 19.16
N ARG A 8 -23.77 -8.09 18.49
CA ARG A 8 -23.49 -7.84 17.06
C ARG A 8 -24.73 -8.08 16.21
N ASP A 9 -25.40 -9.21 16.38
CA ASP A 9 -26.57 -9.56 15.59
C ASP A 9 -27.73 -8.59 15.83
N ARG A 10 -27.93 -8.13 17.08
CA ARG A 10 -28.89 -7.07 17.38
C ARG A 10 -28.56 -5.76 16.68
N ILE A 11 -27.28 -5.36 16.65
CA ILE A 11 -26.83 -4.14 15.97
C ILE A 11 -27.03 -4.26 14.46
N ARG A 12 -26.67 -5.39 13.86
CA ARG A 12 -26.93 -5.70 12.44
C ARG A 12 -28.42 -5.55 12.12
N ASP A 13 -29.30 -6.15 12.92
CA ASP A 13 -30.75 -6.07 12.68
C ASP A 13 -31.27 -4.62 12.78
N ARG A 14 -30.72 -3.81 13.69
CA ARG A 14 -31.03 -2.38 13.80
C ARG A 14 -30.52 -1.57 12.61
N LEU A 15 -29.34 -1.89 12.08
CA LEU A 15 -28.79 -1.27 10.87
C LEU A 15 -29.66 -1.57 9.65
N LEU A 16 -30.06 -2.83 9.48
CA LEU A 16 -30.96 -3.24 8.40
C LEU A 16 -32.33 -2.54 8.50
N ALA A 17 -32.91 -2.47 9.71
CA ALA A 17 -34.17 -1.77 9.93
C ALA A 17 -34.05 -0.25 9.66
N LYS A 18 -32.92 0.38 10.01
CA LYS A 18 -32.67 1.77 9.68
C LYS A 18 -32.58 1.99 8.17
N ALA A 19 -31.92 1.08 7.45
CA ALA A 19 -31.78 1.18 6.01
C ALA A 19 -33.12 1.07 5.30
N ASP A 20 -34.00 0.16 5.75
CA ASP A 20 -35.37 0.04 5.22
C ASP A 20 -36.20 1.33 5.44
N ALA A 21 -35.96 2.04 6.55
CA ALA A 21 -36.66 3.27 6.88
C ALA A 21 -36.04 4.55 6.26
N ASP A 22 -34.82 4.51 5.74
CA ASP A 22 -34.14 5.68 5.18
C ASP A 22 -34.46 5.84 3.68
N ALA A 23 -35.26 6.85 3.33
CA ALA A 23 -35.68 7.09 1.94
C ALA A 23 -34.53 7.35 0.95
N ALA A 24 -33.33 7.69 1.44
CA ALA A 24 -32.14 7.82 0.61
C ALA A 24 -31.47 6.47 0.31
N VAL A 25 -31.77 5.41 1.05
CA VAL A 25 -31.23 4.07 0.84
C VAL A 25 -32.22 3.26 0.01
N VAL A 26 -31.79 2.79 -1.16
CA VAL A 26 -32.64 2.08 -2.13
C VAL A 26 -32.25 0.63 -2.31
N GLY A 27 -31.19 0.20 -1.63
CA GLY A 27 -30.72 -1.16 -1.62
C GLY A 27 -29.76 -1.40 -0.48
N VAL A 28 -29.75 -2.64 0.01
CA VAL A 28 -28.82 -3.11 1.03
C VAL A 28 -28.37 -4.50 0.71
N ALA A 29 -27.09 -4.77 0.91
CA ALA A 29 -26.53 -6.10 0.87
C ALA A 29 -25.62 -6.36 2.08
N LEU A 30 -25.55 -7.62 2.50
CA LEU A 30 -24.49 -8.12 3.36
C LEU A 30 -23.32 -8.57 2.48
N THR A 31 -22.10 -8.34 2.95
CA THR A 31 -20.87 -8.87 2.35
C THR A 31 -20.08 -9.69 3.38
N GLY A 32 -18.86 -10.10 3.04
CA GLY A 32 -17.99 -10.81 3.98
C GLY A 32 -18.50 -12.20 4.37
N SER A 33 -18.19 -12.63 5.59
CA SER A 33 -18.51 -13.98 6.08
C SER A 33 -20.02 -14.19 6.26
N HIS A 34 -20.75 -13.15 6.64
CA HIS A 34 -22.20 -13.20 6.84
C HIS A 34 -22.97 -13.44 5.54
N ALA A 35 -22.50 -12.90 4.42
CA ALA A 35 -23.14 -13.09 3.11
C ALA A 35 -23.17 -14.55 2.62
N VAL A 36 -22.28 -15.39 3.14
CA VAL A 36 -22.17 -16.82 2.76
C VAL A 36 -22.50 -17.76 3.93
N GLY A 37 -23.04 -17.24 5.03
CA GLY A 37 -23.37 -18.03 6.22
C GLY A 37 -22.15 -18.59 6.97
N ALA A 38 -20.96 -18.04 6.74
CA ALA A 38 -19.70 -18.45 7.38
C ALA A 38 -19.33 -17.55 8.58
N GLY A 39 -20.23 -16.70 9.04
CA GLY A 39 -20.02 -15.84 10.20
C GLY A 39 -19.87 -16.65 11.49
N ASP A 40 -18.89 -16.29 12.32
CA ASP A 40 -18.61 -16.90 13.61
C ASP A 40 -18.55 -15.86 14.72
N ARG A 41 -18.10 -16.23 15.93
CA ARG A 41 -18.01 -15.30 17.06
C ARG A 41 -16.98 -14.17 16.92
N TRP A 42 -16.09 -14.24 15.91
CA TRP A 42 -15.04 -13.25 15.67
C TRP A 42 -15.36 -12.36 14.47
N SER A 43 -16.40 -12.70 13.70
CA SER A 43 -16.82 -11.94 12.53
C SER A 43 -17.44 -10.60 12.91
N ASP A 44 -17.06 -9.56 12.19
CA ASP A 44 -17.61 -8.20 12.15
C ASP A 44 -18.91 -8.13 11.34
N THR A 45 -19.40 -6.92 11.05
CA THR A 45 -20.59 -6.70 10.21
C THR A 45 -20.24 -5.86 8.99
N ASP A 46 -20.26 -6.48 7.81
CA ASP A 46 -20.09 -5.80 6.53
C ASP A 46 -21.44 -5.53 5.84
N LEU A 47 -21.69 -4.28 5.49
CA LEU A 47 -22.89 -3.84 4.76
C LEU A 47 -22.52 -2.97 3.57
N VAL A 48 -23.33 -3.08 2.51
CA VAL A 48 -23.32 -2.16 1.38
C VAL A 48 -24.69 -1.50 1.27
N LEU A 49 -24.72 -0.17 1.31
CA LEU A 49 -25.92 0.64 1.11
C LEU A 49 -25.88 1.27 -0.28
N ALA A 50 -26.91 1.01 -1.09
CA ALA A 50 -27.16 1.74 -2.32
C ALA A 50 -27.87 3.05 -1.97
N VAL A 51 -27.22 4.17 -2.22
CA VAL A 51 -27.72 5.50 -1.89
C VAL A 51 -28.17 6.22 -3.15
N ARG A 52 -29.39 6.76 -3.09
CA ARG A 52 -29.92 7.71 -4.06
C ARG A 52 -29.48 9.12 -3.73
N GLY A 53 -28.94 9.82 -4.73
CA GLY A 53 -28.51 11.21 -4.60
C GLY A 53 -27.15 11.36 -3.92
N GLU A 54 -27.00 12.37 -3.07
CA GLU A 54 -25.72 12.75 -2.46
C GLU A 54 -25.25 11.76 -1.38
N LEU A 55 -24.15 11.06 -1.66
CA LEU A 55 -23.53 10.09 -0.76
C LEU A 55 -23.13 10.71 0.58
N THR A 56 -22.42 11.83 0.55
CA THR A 56 -21.87 12.50 1.74
C THR A 56 -22.95 12.89 2.73
N ALA A 57 -24.11 13.35 2.26
CA ALA A 57 -25.23 13.72 3.13
C ALA A 57 -25.79 12.50 3.88
N THR A 58 -26.00 11.38 3.19
CA THR A 58 -26.46 10.13 3.81
C THR A 58 -25.42 9.57 4.76
N LEU A 59 -24.16 9.49 4.33
CA LEU A 59 -23.05 9.01 5.15
C LEU A 59 -22.89 9.83 6.46
N ASN A 60 -23.00 11.16 6.42
CA ASN A 60 -22.94 11.98 7.63
C ASN A 60 -24.12 11.73 8.59
N ARG A 61 -25.35 11.60 8.06
CA ARG A 61 -26.53 11.26 8.87
C ARG A 61 -26.41 9.90 9.53
N TRP A 62 -25.91 8.90 8.79
CA TRP A 62 -25.68 7.56 9.31
C TRP A 62 -24.60 7.56 10.39
N THR A 63 -23.50 8.27 10.15
CA THR A 63 -22.42 8.43 11.12
C THR A 63 -22.94 8.99 12.42
N GLN A 64 -23.62 10.14 12.39
CA GLN A 64 -24.16 10.75 13.61
C GLN A 64 -25.09 9.78 14.35
N TRP A 65 -25.97 9.09 13.63
CA TRP A 65 -26.88 8.12 14.24
C TRP A 65 -26.15 6.93 14.87
N ILE A 66 -25.09 6.39 14.26
CA ILE A 66 -24.30 5.28 14.82
C ILE A 66 -23.58 5.72 16.11
N TYR A 67 -23.07 6.96 16.15
CA TYR A 67 -22.50 7.54 17.37
C TYR A 67 -23.57 7.67 18.47
N ASP A 68 -24.75 8.18 18.14
CA ASP A 68 -25.81 8.41 19.13
C ASP A 68 -26.46 7.11 19.63
N GLU A 69 -26.74 6.17 18.74
CA GLU A 69 -27.47 4.93 19.05
C GLU A 69 -26.56 3.86 19.67
N PHE A 70 -25.33 3.72 19.14
CA PHE A 70 -24.45 2.60 19.51
C PHE A 70 -23.17 3.06 20.23
N GLY A 71 -22.97 4.36 20.42
CA GLY A 71 -21.82 4.88 21.16
C GLY A 71 -20.48 4.62 20.46
N ALA A 72 -20.43 4.74 19.13
CA ALA A 72 -19.19 4.58 18.37
C ALA A 72 -18.05 5.40 18.97
N GLN A 73 -16.87 4.80 19.06
CA GLN A 73 -15.68 5.39 19.65
C GLN A 73 -14.81 6.07 18.60
N HIS A 74 -14.79 5.52 17.38
CA HIS A 74 -14.03 6.05 16.27
C HIS A 74 -14.65 5.62 14.93
N HIS A 75 -14.38 6.37 13.86
CA HIS A 75 -14.62 5.93 12.49
C HIS A 75 -13.55 6.49 11.54
N TRP A 76 -13.40 5.87 10.38
CA TRP A 76 -12.53 6.34 9.32
C TRP A 76 -13.04 5.89 7.95
N ASP A 77 -12.57 6.55 6.90
CA ASP A 77 -13.00 6.30 5.53
C ASP A 77 -11.90 5.59 4.74
N LEU A 78 -12.32 4.54 4.04
CA LEU A 78 -11.58 3.81 3.02
C LEU A 78 -12.23 4.07 1.65
N PRO A 79 -11.62 4.89 0.79
CA PRO A 79 -12.11 5.07 -0.58
C PRO A 79 -12.05 3.76 -1.36
N ALA A 80 -13.14 3.41 -2.05
CA ALA A 80 -13.25 2.20 -2.85
C ALA A 80 -13.90 2.53 -4.20
N GLY A 81 -13.09 2.99 -5.16
CA GLY A 81 -13.59 3.53 -6.43
C GLY A 81 -14.49 4.75 -6.19
N ALA A 82 -15.71 4.71 -6.74
CA ALA A 82 -16.72 5.76 -6.53
C ALA A 82 -17.52 5.60 -5.22
N SER A 83 -17.22 4.58 -4.41
CA SER A 83 -17.86 4.31 -3.12
C SER A 83 -16.95 4.68 -1.95
N ILE A 84 -17.54 4.87 -0.77
CA ILE A 84 -16.81 5.09 0.48
C ILE A 84 -17.15 3.96 1.44
N ILE A 85 -16.15 3.22 1.93
CA ILE A 85 -16.30 2.29 3.03
C ILE A 85 -15.99 3.06 4.31
N ARG A 86 -17.00 3.30 5.15
CA ARG A 86 -16.82 3.89 6.47
C ARG A 86 -16.81 2.78 7.51
N VAL A 87 -15.67 2.66 8.19
CA VAL A 87 -15.42 1.65 9.21
C VAL A 87 -15.64 2.27 10.58
N PHE A 88 -16.45 1.66 11.42
CA PHE A 88 -16.77 2.11 12.78
C PHE A 88 -16.21 1.16 13.82
N LEU A 89 -15.61 1.73 14.87
CA LEU A 89 -15.23 1.02 16.09
C LEU A 89 -16.24 1.32 17.20
N LEU A 90 -16.91 0.28 17.69
CA LEU A 90 -17.90 0.35 18.76
C LEU A 90 -17.33 -0.15 20.10
N PRO A 91 -18.02 0.10 21.22
CA PRO A 91 -17.69 -0.52 22.50
C PRO A 91 -17.57 -2.05 22.36
N GLY A 92 -16.67 -2.64 23.14
CA GLY A 92 -16.43 -4.09 23.05
C GLY A 92 -15.59 -4.52 21.84
N TRP A 93 -14.95 -3.59 21.13
CA TRP A 93 -14.14 -3.87 19.93
C TRP A 93 -14.95 -4.47 18.78
N LEU A 94 -16.24 -4.14 18.69
CA LEU A 94 -17.05 -4.51 17.53
C LEU A 94 -16.75 -3.55 16.38
N GLU A 95 -16.39 -4.12 15.23
CA GLU A 95 -16.19 -3.41 13.97
C GLU A 95 -17.45 -3.51 13.10
N ILE A 96 -17.77 -2.41 12.41
CA ILE A 96 -18.84 -2.35 11.41
C ILE A 96 -18.30 -1.64 10.18
N ASP A 97 -18.35 -2.35 9.06
CA ASP A 97 -17.90 -1.87 7.76
C ASP A 97 -19.12 -1.51 6.91
N MET A 98 -19.26 -0.22 6.62
CA MET A 98 -20.40 0.29 5.86
C MET A 98 -19.95 0.93 4.56
N THR A 99 -20.19 0.24 3.44
CA THR A 99 -19.98 0.79 2.11
C THR A 99 -21.18 1.64 1.70
N PHE A 100 -20.94 2.91 1.42
CA PHE A 100 -21.91 3.82 0.79
C PHE A 100 -21.58 3.90 -0.69
N ALA A 101 -22.45 3.29 -1.51
CA ALA A 101 -22.31 3.22 -2.96
C ALA A 101 -23.46 3.96 -3.63
N SER A 102 -23.24 4.53 -4.82
CA SER A 102 -24.35 5.02 -5.64
C SER A 102 -25.20 3.86 -6.16
N GLU A 103 -26.40 4.14 -6.67
CA GLU A 103 -27.25 3.12 -7.31
C GLU A 103 -26.54 2.39 -8.46
N ALA A 104 -25.63 3.08 -9.17
CA ALA A 104 -24.87 2.50 -10.27
C ALA A 104 -23.77 1.53 -9.80
N GLU A 105 -23.31 1.68 -8.56
CA GLU A 105 -22.21 0.90 -7.96
C GLU A 105 -22.71 -0.18 -6.99
N PHE A 106 -24.02 -0.43 -6.94
CA PHE A 106 -24.60 -1.44 -6.06
C PHE A 106 -24.72 -2.79 -6.76
N GLY A 107 -23.79 -3.70 -6.51
CA GLY A 107 -23.85 -5.05 -7.07
C GLY A 107 -22.70 -5.96 -6.61
N PRO A 108 -22.83 -7.28 -6.83
CA PRO A 108 -21.78 -8.23 -6.48
C PRO A 108 -20.54 -8.05 -7.34
N ARG A 109 -19.37 -7.93 -6.69
CA ARG A 109 -18.05 -7.96 -7.35
C ARG A 109 -17.24 -9.21 -7.00
N GLY A 110 -17.84 -10.12 -6.25
CA GLY A 110 -17.25 -11.38 -5.79
C GLY A 110 -18.32 -12.29 -5.17
N PRO A 111 -17.93 -13.50 -4.74
CA PRO A 111 -18.88 -14.51 -4.25
C PRO A 111 -19.49 -14.19 -2.87
N GLN A 112 -18.89 -13.26 -2.12
CA GLN A 112 -19.36 -12.86 -0.78
C GLN A 112 -20.36 -11.72 -0.86
N TRP A 113 -21.55 -12.01 -1.40
CA TRP A 113 -22.62 -11.03 -1.56
C TRP A 113 -24.00 -11.63 -1.31
N GLN A 114 -24.80 -10.96 -0.50
CA GLN A 114 -26.21 -11.29 -0.29
C GLN A 114 -27.06 -10.02 -0.29
N THR A 115 -27.84 -9.81 -1.35
CA THR A 115 -28.82 -8.70 -1.40
C THR A 115 -29.93 -8.95 -0.38
N VAL A 116 -30.17 -7.97 0.49
CA VAL A 116 -31.32 -7.94 1.40
C VAL A 116 -32.52 -7.31 0.68
N PHE A 117 -32.32 -6.13 0.08
CA PHE A 117 -33.29 -5.49 -0.82
C PHE A 117 -32.59 -4.58 -1.83
N GLY A 118 -33.34 -4.09 -2.83
CA GLY A 118 -32.84 -3.22 -3.89
C GLY A 118 -32.46 -3.97 -5.17
N GLN A 119 -32.15 -3.22 -6.22
CA GLN A 119 -31.81 -3.76 -7.54
C GLN A 119 -30.30 -3.70 -7.76
N THR A 120 -29.67 -4.86 -7.99
CA THR A 120 -28.23 -4.96 -8.25
C THR A 120 -27.88 -4.62 -9.68
N GLN A 121 -26.74 -3.96 -9.88
CA GLN A 121 -26.12 -3.73 -11.17
C GLN A 121 -25.11 -4.83 -11.53
N PRO A 122 -24.92 -5.12 -12.82
CA PRO A 122 -23.85 -6.00 -13.28
C PRO A 122 -22.51 -5.24 -13.21
N LEU A 123 -21.75 -5.48 -12.15
CA LEU A 123 -20.44 -4.86 -11.93
C LEU A 123 -19.30 -5.79 -12.34
N GLU A 124 -18.17 -5.20 -12.73
CA GLU A 124 -16.95 -5.96 -13.02
C GLU A 124 -16.41 -6.62 -11.72
N PRO A 125 -16.14 -7.93 -11.75
CA PRO A 125 -15.55 -8.63 -10.62
C PRO A 125 -14.19 -8.05 -10.20
N PHE A 126 -13.83 -8.24 -8.92
CA PHE A 126 -12.48 -7.92 -8.49
C PHE A 126 -11.47 -8.81 -9.21
N THR A 127 -10.45 -8.17 -9.81
CA THR A 127 -9.39 -8.89 -10.51
C THR A 127 -8.50 -9.60 -9.49
N ALA A 128 -8.19 -10.86 -9.77
CA ALA A 128 -7.15 -11.57 -9.02
C ALA A 128 -5.81 -10.84 -9.19
N PRO A 129 -4.90 -10.91 -8.20
CA PRO A 129 -3.58 -10.31 -8.34
C PRO A 129 -2.85 -10.91 -9.54
N ASP A 130 -2.18 -10.04 -10.31
CA ASP A 130 -1.39 -10.48 -11.45
C ASP A 130 -0.13 -11.23 -10.98
N ARG A 131 0.03 -12.45 -11.49
CA ARG A 131 1.15 -13.33 -11.17
C ARG A 131 2.50 -12.67 -11.50
N ASN A 132 2.62 -12.03 -12.67
CA ASN A 132 3.89 -11.45 -13.09
C ASN A 132 4.29 -10.27 -12.21
N THR A 133 3.32 -9.49 -11.76
CA THR A 133 3.49 -8.41 -10.78
C THR A 133 3.97 -8.96 -9.45
N LEU A 134 3.35 -10.01 -8.92
CA LEU A 134 3.79 -10.66 -7.68
C LEU A 134 5.24 -11.15 -7.79
N VAL A 135 5.58 -11.84 -8.89
CA VAL A 135 6.96 -12.29 -9.13
C VAL A 135 7.93 -11.11 -9.27
N GLY A 136 7.49 -10.02 -9.90
CA GLY A 136 8.21 -8.75 -9.97
C GLY A 136 8.57 -8.21 -8.58
N LEU A 137 7.58 -8.19 -7.69
CA LEU A 137 7.75 -7.74 -6.31
C LEU A 137 8.71 -8.64 -5.53
N LEU A 138 8.67 -9.96 -5.72
CA LEU A 138 9.56 -10.90 -5.00
C LEU A 138 11.06 -10.59 -5.21
N TRP A 139 11.54 -10.50 -6.45
CA TRP A 139 12.97 -10.21 -6.67
C TRP A 139 13.32 -8.76 -6.29
N HIS A 140 12.40 -7.82 -6.47
CA HIS A 140 12.58 -6.43 -6.06
C HIS A 140 12.80 -6.34 -4.54
N HIS A 141 11.98 -7.03 -3.76
CA HIS A 141 12.06 -7.01 -2.30
C HIS A 141 13.32 -7.72 -1.80
N ALA A 142 13.72 -8.84 -2.42
CA ALA A 142 14.99 -9.51 -2.12
C ALA A 142 16.19 -8.56 -2.32
N LEU A 143 16.22 -7.81 -3.43
CA LEU A 143 17.28 -6.86 -3.74
C LEU A 143 17.34 -5.74 -2.70
N HIS A 144 16.19 -5.18 -2.34
CA HIS A 144 16.11 -4.11 -1.35
C HIS A 144 16.46 -4.60 0.07
N ALA A 145 16.03 -5.80 0.46
CA ALA A 145 16.46 -6.42 1.71
C ALA A 145 17.98 -6.53 1.78
N ARG A 146 18.63 -7.03 0.72
CA ARG A 146 20.09 -7.11 0.62
C ARG A 146 20.77 -5.74 0.72
N ILE A 147 20.27 -4.72 0.03
CA ILE A 147 20.82 -3.36 0.11
C ILE A 147 20.70 -2.80 1.53
N CYS A 148 19.58 -3.04 2.21
CA CYS A 148 19.35 -2.60 3.59
C CYS A 148 20.31 -3.30 4.57
N ILE A 149 20.53 -4.61 4.40
CA ILE A 149 21.51 -5.38 5.18
C ILE A 149 22.92 -4.80 5.02
N GLN A 150 23.36 -4.57 3.78
CA GLN A 150 24.70 -3.99 3.49
C GLN A 150 24.89 -2.58 4.07
N ARG A 151 23.79 -1.90 4.42
CA ARG A 151 23.78 -0.57 5.04
C ARG A 151 23.45 -0.62 6.53
N SER A 152 23.34 -1.82 7.12
CA SER A 152 22.94 -2.04 8.51
C SER A 152 21.60 -1.37 8.87
N ARG A 153 20.66 -1.30 7.93
CA ARG A 153 19.30 -0.75 8.11
C ARG A 153 18.35 -1.88 8.48
N TRP A 154 18.52 -2.43 9.68
CA TRP A 154 17.88 -3.69 10.09
C TRP A 154 16.35 -3.68 10.05
N TRP A 155 15.71 -2.59 10.49
CA TRP A 155 14.25 -2.43 10.38
C TRP A 155 13.76 -2.42 8.93
N GLN A 156 14.51 -1.80 8.02
CA GLN A 156 14.14 -1.82 6.60
C GLN A 156 14.34 -3.20 6.00
N ALA A 157 15.44 -3.88 6.37
CA ALA A 157 15.69 -5.24 5.93
C ALA A 157 14.58 -6.21 6.37
N GLU A 158 14.18 -6.13 7.65
CA GLU A 158 13.05 -6.90 8.17
C GLU A 158 11.77 -6.60 7.40
N HIS A 159 11.43 -5.32 7.20
CA HIS A 159 10.25 -4.93 6.44
C HIS A 159 10.21 -5.54 5.04
N TRP A 160 11.33 -5.47 4.30
CA TRP A 160 11.42 -6.05 2.95
C TRP A 160 11.31 -7.58 2.95
N ILE A 161 11.90 -8.25 3.95
CA ILE A 161 11.79 -9.72 4.09
C ILE A 161 10.34 -10.12 4.41
N SER A 162 9.68 -9.41 5.31
CA SER A 162 8.29 -9.66 5.69
C SER A 162 7.34 -9.42 4.51
N ALA A 163 7.50 -8.32 3.77
CA ALA A 163 6.70 -8.07 2.57
C ALA A 163 6.98 -9.10 1.45
N MET A 164 8.21 -9.59 1.32
CA MET A 164 8.52 -10.70 0.41
C MET A 164 7.80 -12.00 0.81
N ARG A 165 7.72 -12.31 2.11
CA ARG A 165 6.93 -13.43 2.64
C ARG A 165 5.45 -13.29 2.28
N ASP A 166 4.87 -12.10 2.42
CA ASP A 166 3.46 -11.86 2.12
C ASP A 166 3.15 -12.07 0.63
N HIS A 167 4.05 -11.67 -0.26
CA HIS A 167 3.91 -11.90 -1.69
C HIS A 167 4.02 -13.38 -2.08
N VAL A 168 4.91 -14.16 -1.45
CA VAL A 168 5.00 -15.60 -1.78
C VAL A 168 3.80 -16.38 -1.23
N ILE A 169 3.23 -15.98 -0.08
CA ILE A 169 1.95 -16.50 0.41
C ILE A 169 0.84 -16.20 -0.60
N THR A 170 0.76 -14.96 -1.07
CA THR A 170 -0.24 -14.53 -2.06
C THR A 170 -0.10 -15.33 -3.37
N LEU A 171 1.13 -15.54 -3.83
CA LEU A 171 1.43 -16.32 -5.04
C LEU A 171 1.03 -17.80 -4.89
N ALA A 172 1.32 -18.41 -3.74
CA ALA A 172 0.92 -19.78 -3.44
C ALA A 172 -0.61 -19.93 -3.36
N CYS A 173 -1.31 -18.98 -2.70
CA CYS A 173 -2.77 -18.95 -2.67
C CYS A 173 -3.35 -18.81 -4.08
N LEU A 174 -2.78 -17.94 -4.92
CA LEU A 174 -3.20 -17.76 -6.31
C LEU A 174 -3.06 -19.06 -7.11
N ARG A 175 -1.92 -19.76 -7.00
CA ARG A 175 -1.69 -21.05 -7.68
C ARG A 175 -2.66 -22.13 -7.24
N LEU A 176 -3.06 -22.13 -5.98
CA LEU A 176 -3.95 -23.13 -5.38
C LEU A 176 -5.45 -22.76 -5.46
N GLY A 177 -5.79 -21.58 -5.97
CA GLY A 177 -7.18 -21.10 -6.05
C GLY A 177 -7.78 -20.72 -4.69
N HIS A 178 -6.94 -20.34 -3.72
CA HIS A 178 -7.37 -19.85 -2.41
C HIS A 178 -7.54 -18.32 -2.41
N PRO A 179 -8.28 -17.75 -1.43
CA PRO A 179 -8.38 -16.31 -1.28
C PRO A 179 -7.00 -15.64 -1.14
N THR A 180 -6.72 -14.64 -1.95
CA THR A 180 -5.40 -13.97 -2.02
C THR A 180 -5.35 -12.67 -1.22
N ALA A 181 -6.50 -12.03 -0.97
CA ALA A 181 -6.58 -10.79 -0.22
C ALA A 181 -6.28 -11.00 1.28
N TYR A 182 -5.49 -10.10 1.87
CA TYR A 182 -5.19 -10.04 3.31
C TYR A 182 -4.69 -11.37 3.90
N ALA A 183 -4.00 -12.20 3.10
CA ALA A 183 -3.56 -13.54 3.48
C ALA A 183 -4.70 -14.46 3.99
N LYS A 184 -5.97 -14.19 3.62
CA LYS A 184 -7.13 -15.00 4.07
C LYS A 184 -6.98 -16.47 3.65
N GLY A 185 -6.28 -16.78 2.56
CA GLY A 185 -6.00 -18.15 2.13
C GLY A 185 -4.80 -18.82 2.81
N ALA A 186 -4.02 -18.14 3.65
CA ALA A 186 -2.77 -18.67 4.19
C ALA A 186 -2.97 -19.90 5.07
N HIS A 187 -4.04 -19.93 5.87
CA HIS A 187 -4.38 -21.07 6.73
C HIS A 187 -4.91 -22.30 5.95
N LEU A 188 -5.15 -22.16 4.65
CA LEU A 188 -5.56 -23.24 3.75
C LEU A 188 -4.36 -23.84 3.01
N LEU A 189 -3.17 -23.24 3.15
CA LEU A 189 -1.96 -23.74 2.51
C LEU A 189 -1.57 -25.10 3.09
N PRO A 190 -1.05 -26.01 2.26
CA PRO A 190 -0.67 -27.34 2.70
C PRO A 190 0.57 -27.29 3.60
N ASP A 191 0.70 -28.24 4.54
CA ASP A 191 1.76 -28.27 5.55
C ASP A 191 3.18 -28.24 4.94
N GLU A 192 3.36 -28.83 3.75
CA GLU A 192 4.64 -28.82 3.03
C GLU A 192 5.08 -27.42 2.61
N LEU A 193 4.17 -26.45 2.55
CA LEU A 193 4.46 -25.04 2.25
C LEU A 193 4.47 -24.17 3.51
N VAL A 194 3.65 -24.51 4.52
CA VAL A 194 3.63 -23.82 5.82
C VAL A 194 4.96 -23.98 6.56
N ALA A 195 5.49 -25.20 6.67
CA ALA A 195 6.73 -25.44 7.42
C ALA A 195 7.93 -24.63 6.88
N PRO A 196 8.20 -24.56 5.55
CA PRO A 196 9.19 -23.65 4.99
C PRO A 196 8.87 -22.17 5.25
N LEU A 197 7.61 -21.74 5.14
CA LEU A 197 7.22 -20.35 5.42
C LEU A 197 7.53 -19.93 6.86
N GLU A 198 7.33 -20.79 7.85
CA GLU A 198 7.66 -20.48 9.26
C GLU A 198 9.14 -20.14 9.45
N THR A 199 10.02 -20.75 8.65
CA THR A 199 11.45 -20.45 8.70
C THR A 199 11.78 -19.04 8.20
N THR A 200 10.88 -18.39 7.46
CA THR A 200 11.08 -17.03 6.94
C THR A 200 10.77 -15.93 7.96
N LEU A 201 10.20 -16.27 9.12
CA LEU A 201 9.90 -15.31 10.19
C LEU A 201 11.19 -14.70 10.74
N VAL A 202 11.27 -13.37 10.78
CA VAL A 202 12.36 -12.62 11.42
C VAL A 202 12.07 -12.53 12.92
N ARG A 203 12.88 -13.19 13.73
CA ARG A 203 12.67 -13.31 15.19
C ARG A 203 13.39 -12.23 16.00
N SER A 204 14.36 -11.56 15.38
CA SER A 204 15.12 -10.45 15.97
C SER A 204 15.81 -9.63 14.88
N LEU A 205 16.25 -8.42 15.21
CA LEU A 205 17.02 -7.55 14.30
C LEU A 205 18.54 -7.82 14.34
N ALA A 206 18.97 -8.92 14.96
CA ALA A 206 20.37 -9.32 14.93
C ALA A 206 20.78 -9.68 13.49
N GLU A 207 21.98 -9.25 13.09
CA GLU A 207 22.49 -9.46 11.72
C GLU A 207 22.40 -10.93 11.26
N PRO A 208 22.85 -11.94 12.04
CA PRO A 208 22.72 -13.34 11.63
C PRO A 208 21.27 -13.79 11.42
N GLU A 209 20.34 -13.25 12.20
CA GLU A 209 18.91 -13.59 12.09
C GLU A 209 18.28 -12.98 10.82
N ILE A 210 18.66 -11.75 10.47
CA ILE A 210 18.21 -11.09 9.24
C ILE A 210 18.75 -11.83 8.01
N HIS A 211 20.02 -12.23 8.01
CA HIS A 211 20.62 -13.04 6.94
C HIS A 211 19.93 -14.39 6.80
N ARG A 212 19.71 -15.10 7.92
CA ARG A 212 18.99 -16.38 7.95
C ARG A 212 17.58 -16.24 7.37
N ALA A 213 16.81 -15.25 7.81
CA ALA A 213 15.44 -15.05 7.35
C ALA A 213 15.39 -14.68 5.85
N LEU A 214 16.30 -13.82 5.36
CA LEU A 214 16.41 -13.53 3.94
C LEU A 214 16.72 -14.80 3.13
N SER A 215 17.69 -15.61 3.57
CA SER A 215 18.03 -16.85 2.88
C SER A 215 16.86 -17.85 2.88
N ALA A 216 16.17 -18.01 3.99
CA ALA A 216 14.98 -18.86 4.07
C ALA A 216 13.88 -18.38 3.11
N THR A 217 13.64 -17.07 3.06
CA THR A 217 12.60 -16.50 2.20
C THR A 217 12.96 -16.63 0.72
N VAL A 218 14.24 -16.45 0.35
CA VAL A 218 14.74 -16.72 -1.00
C VAL A 218 14.50 -18.18 -1.40
N THR A 219 14.76 -19.14 -0.51
CA THR A 219 14.48 -20.56 -0.78
C THR A 219 13.00 -20.80 -1.06
N VAL A 220 12.10 -20.29 -0.21
CA VAL A 220 10.65 -20.45 -0.40
C VAL A 220 10.17 -19.80 -1.70
N VAL A 221 10.69 -18.62 -2.04
CA VAL A 221 10.42 -17.94 -3.31
C VAL A 221 10.87 -18.82 -4.49
N MET A 222 12.06 -19.39 -4.43
CA MET A 222 12.57 -20.25 -5.48
C MET A 222 11.72 -21.49 -5.70
N ASP A 223 11.29 -22.14 -4.61
CA ASP A 223 10.46 -23.35 -4.66
C ASP A 223 9.07 -23.04 -5.23
N GLU A 224 8.47 -21.90 -4.86
CA GLU A 224 7.18 -21.48 -5.40
C GLU A 224 7.29 -21.03 -6.86
N LEU A 225 8.40 -20.38 -7.25
CA LEU A 225 8.69 -20.09 -8.66
C LEU A 225 8.89 -21.36 -9.47
N GLU A 226 9.53 -22.40 -8.93
CA GLU A 226 9.66 -23.68 -9.64
C GLU A 226 8.32 -24.36 -9.90
N ARG A 227 7.36 -24.22 -8.99
CA ARG A 227 6.00 -24.77 -9.14
C ARG A 227 5.13 -23.97 -10.12
N SER A 228 5.39 -22.67 -10.24
CA SER A 228 4.55 -21.76 -11.04
C SER A 228 5.16 -21.40 -12.41
N ASP A 229 6.49 -21.37 -12.54
CA ASP A 229 7.25 -21.00 -13.74
C ASP A 229 8.70 -21.53 -13.69
N PRO A 230 8.92 -22.81 -14.02
CA PRO A 230 10.25 -23.45 -13.93
C PRO A 230 11.33 -22.72 -14.76
N ALA A 231 10.94 -22.14 -15.90
CA ALA A 231 11.86 -21.45 -16.79
C ALA A 231 12.33 -20.12 -16.18
N LEU A 232 11.41 -19.35 -15.58
CA LEU A 232 11.76 -18.13 -14.86
C LEU A 232 12.56 -18.44 -13.59
N ALA A 233 12.17 -19.47 -12.84
CA ALA A 233 12.94 -19.94 -11.68
C ALA A 233 14.38 -20.24 -12.06
N THR A 234 14.61 -20.98 -13.16
CA THR A 234 15.97 -21.29 -13.66
C THR A 234 16.79 -20.02 -13.92
N ARG A 235 16.18 -18.98 -14.50
CA ARG A 235 16.86 -17.70 -14.78
C ARG A 235 17.17 -16.89 -13.52
N LEU A 236 16.24 -16.84 -12.57
CA LEU A 236 16.37 -16.00 -11.37
C LEU A 236 17.17 -16.68 -10.25
N ARG A 237 17.24 -18.02 -10.22
CA ARG A 237 17.95 -18.81 -9.20
C ARG A 237 19.35 -18.28 -8.87
N PRO A 238 20.28 -18.10 -9.83
CA PRO A 238 21.62 -17.61 -9.50
C PRO A 238 21.60 -16.21 -8.89
N MET A 239 20.73 -15.34 -9.39
CA MET A 239 20.63 -13.95 -8.92
C MET A 239 20.05 -13.86 -7.51
N LEU A 240 19.01 -14.65 -7.20
CA LEU A 240 18.39 -14.65 -5.88
C LEU A 240 19.30 -15.27 -4.81
N ILE A 241 20.06 -16.31 -5.16
CA ILE A 241 21.07 -16.91 -4.27
C ILE A 241 22.17 -15.90 -3.91
N GLU A 242 22.61 -15.09 -4.86
CA GLU A 242 23.62 -14.05 -4.62
C GLU A 242 23.14 -13.03 -3.58
N LEU A 243 21.84 -12.70 -3.57
CA LEU A 243 21.27 -11.74 -2.63
C LEU A 243 21.22 -12.27 -1.19
N SER A 244 21.07 -13.59 -1.00
CA SER A 244 21.01 -14.20 0.34
C SER A 244 22.38 -14.64 0.88
N ALA A 245 23.41 -14.74 0.05
CA ALA A 245 24.74 -15.18 0.48
C ALA A 245 25.40 -14.20 1.46
N GLU A 246 25.91 -14.68 2.59
CA GLU A 246 26.80 -13.91 3.46
C GLU A 246 28.12 -13.63 2.73
N VAL A 247 28.57 -12.37 2.71
CA VAL A 247 29.92 -12.06 2.24
C VAL A 247 30.87 -12.48 3.35
N SER A 248 31.61 -13.58 3.16
CA SER A 248 32.71 -13.92 4.07
C SER A 248 33.78 -12.83 4.03
N GLU A 249 34.06 -12.18 5.16
CA GLU A 249 35.16 -11.22 5.31
C GLU A 249 36.54 -11.91 5.41
N CYS A 250 37.58 -11.30 4.80
CA CYS A 250 38.92 -11.11 5.39
C CYS A 250 39.87 -10.29 4.49
N PRO A 251 40.93 -9.60 4.98
CA PRO A 251 41.12 -8.84 6.22
C PRO A 251 41.41 -7.34 5.94
N THR A 252 41.30 -6.47 6.96
CA THR A 252 41.91 -5.11 6.92
C THR A 252 43.37 -5.18 7.44
N PRO A 253 44.32 -4.36 6.92
CA PRO A 253 44.45 -2.99 7.43
C PRO A 253 44.91 -1.93 6.41
N GLY A 254 44.42 -0.70 6.61
CA GLY A 254 45.21 0.52 6.41
C GLY A 254 45.58 0.92 4.98
N THR A 255 44.68 1.61 4.28
CA THR A 255 45.02 2.71 3.35
C THR A 255 43.72 3.39 2.92
N LYS A 256 43.64 4.72 3.09
CA LYS A 256 42.52 5.52 2.55
C LYS A 256 42.59 5.41 1.03
N PRO A 257 41.58 4.86 0.32
CA PRO A 257 41.59 4.89 -1.13
C PRO A 257 41.29 6.32 -1.63
N PRO A 258 41.68 6.65 -2.87
CA PRO A 258 41.43 7.96 -3.46
C PRO A 258 39.92 8.22 -3.53
N GLN A 259 39.52 9.49 -3.39
CA GLN A 259 38.13 9.90 -3.58
C GLN A 259 37.72 9.63 -5.03
N ASP A 260 36.99 8.53 -5.22
CA ASP A 260 36.33 8.17 -6.47
C ASP A 260 35.08 9.06 -6.64
N PRO A 261 35.02 9.93 -7.66
CA PRO A 261 33.90 10.85 -7.88
C PRO A 261 32.58 10.14 -8.27
N GLY A 262 32.57 8.81 -8.44
CA GLY A 262 31.41 8.04 -8.87
C GLY A 262 30.57 7.35 -7.78
N ARG A 263 30.89 7.49 -6.48
CA ARG A 263 30.17 6.75 -5.41
C ARG A 263 28.88 7.47 -4.97
N PRO A 264 27.66 6.89 -5.15
CA PRO A 264 26.45 7.49 -4.63
C PRO A 264 26.47 7.51 -3.10
N ARG A 265 26.44 8.70 -2.52
CA ARG A 265 26.24 8.91 -1.08
C ARG A 265 24.79 8.53 -0.71
N PRO A 266 24.53 7.77 0.35
CA PRO A 266 23.16 7.48 0.77
C PRO A 266 22.54 8.74 1.37
N SER A 267 21.59 9.35 0.65
CA SER A 267 20.72 10.40 1.16
C SER A 267 19.57 9.80 1.96
N LEU A 268 19.72 9.82 3.30
CA LEU A 268 18.82 10.42 4.31
C LEU A 268 17.32 9.98 4.39
N PRO A 269 16.60 10.34 5.49
CA PRO A 269 15.57 9.54 6.16
C PRO A 269 14.16 9.78 5.63
N HIS A 270 13.29 8.78 5.81
CA HIS A 270 11.86 8.89 5.58
C HIS A 270 11.25 9.96 6.51
N LEU A 271 10.72 11.04 5.93
CA LEU A 271 9.78 11.93 6.59
C LEU A 271 8.37 11.38 6.31
N THR A 272 7.79 10.66 7.27
CA THR A 272 6.39 10.20 7.28
C THR A 272 5.43 11.30 7.76
N THR A 273 5.80 12.56 7.54
CA THR A 273 5.00 13.76 7.84
C THR A 273 5.09 14.65 6.61
N ALA A 274 4.01 15.38 6.29
CA ALA A 274 4.00 16.35 5.19
C ALA A 274 5.32 17.14 5.17
N LEU A 275 5.95 17.22 3.99
CA LEU A 275 7.28 17.81 3.86
C LEU A 275 7.27 19.21 4.49
N PRO A 276 8.20 19.53 5.41
CA PRO A 276 8.17 20.82 6.09
C PRO A 276 8.32 21.93 5.05
N ALA A 277 7.44 22.93 5.12
CA ALA A 277 7.47 24.14 4.31
C ALA A 277 8.60 25.07 4.77
N ASP A 278 9.85 24.60 4.62
CA ASP A 278 11.07 25.31 4.95
C ASP A 278 11.78 25.73 3.65
N PRO A 279 11.92 27.04 3.37
CA PRO A 279 12.60 27.52 2.16
C PRO A 279 14.07 27.09 2.08
N HIS A 280 14.69 26.73 3.20
CA HIS A 280 16.08 26.25 3.27
C HIS A 280 16.21 24.73 3.09
N LEU A 281 15.12 24.01 2.87
CA LEU A 281 15.16 22.59 2.56
C LEU A 281 15.73 22.40 1.15
N ALA A 282 16.80 21.62 1.02
CA ALA A 282 17.39 21.32 -0.28
C ALA A 282 16.74 20.06 -0.87
N VAL A 283 16.43 20.09 -2.17
CA VAL A 283 15.74 19.06 -2.94
C VAL A 283 16.61 18.64 -4.13
N ARG A 284 16.63 17.35 -4.48
CA ARG A 284 17.28 16.85 -5.69
C ARG A 284 16.56 15.62 -6.24
N LEU A 285 16.50 15.49 -7.56
CA LEU A 285 16.02 14.26 -8.21
C LEU A 285 16.94 13.08 -7.92
N THR A 286 16.35 11.90 -7.70
CA THR A 286 17.07 10.64 -7.44
C THR A 286 17.27 9.82 -8.72
N THR A 287 16.67 10.24 -9.83
CA THR A 287 16.68 9.51 -11.10
C THR A 287 17.15 10.40 -12.25
N GLY A 288 18.01 9.86 -13.11
CA GLY A 288 18.52 10.57 -14.30
C GLY A 288 17.66 10.42 -15.55
N ARG A 289 16.49 9.78 -15.46
CA ARG A 289 15.56 9.55 -16.59
C ARG A 289 14.20 10.22 -16.39
N ALA A 290 14.10 11.15 -15.44
CA ALA A 290 12.87 11.87 -15.20
C ALA A 290 12.47 12.68 -16.45
N ARG A 291 11.18 12.76 -16.73
CA ARG A 291 10.61 13.50 -17.87
C ARG A 291 9.39 14.27 -17.42
N LEU A 292 9.18 15.43 -18.06
CA LEU A 292 7.96 16.21 -17.93
C LEU A 292 7.34 16.36 -19.31
N THR A 293 6.04 16.07 -19.42
CA THR A 293 5.26 16.20 -20.65
C THR A 293 3.96 16.93 -20.36
N ASP A 294 3.52 17.77 -21.28
CA ASP A 294 2.16 18.32 -21.24
C ASP A 294 1.18 17.19 -21.65
N ALA A 295 0.19 16.92 -20.81
CA ALA A 295 -0.79 15.86 -21.00
C ALA A 295 -2.21 16.34 -20.65
N ALA A 296 -3.19 15.46 -20.85
CA ALA A 296 -4.54 15.64 -20.34
C ALA A 296 -4.87 14.50 -19.38
N ASP A 297 -5.58 14.80 -18.30
CA ASP A 297 -6.14 13.78 -17.41
C ASP A 297 -7.28 13.01 -18.07
N GLU A 298 -7.84 12.02 -17.38
CA GLU A 298 -8.94 11.19 -17.87
C GLU A 298 -10.22 11.99 -18.22
N HIS A 299 -10.32 13.24 -17.74
CA HIS A 299 -11.43 14.17 -17.99
C HIS A 299 -11.11 15.22 -19.06
N GLY A 300 -9.94 15.16 -19.69
CA GLY A 300 -9.50 16.12 -20.71
C GLY A 300 -8.95 17.43 -20.15
N THR A 301 -8.72 17.53 -18.85
CA THR A 301 -8.11 18.71 -18.20
C THR A 301 -6.61 18.70 -18.43
N ALA A 302 -6.04 19.86 -18.77
CA ALA A 302 -4.60 19.98 -18.95
C ALA A 302 -3.84 19.72 -17.65
N VAL A 303 -2.83 18.84 -17.71
CA VAL A 303 -1.97 18.46 -16.59
C VAL A 303 -0.50 18.44 -17.02
N ALA A 304 0.39 18.63 -16.04
CA ALA A 304 1.82 18.46 -16.21
C ALA A 304 2.20 17.06 -15.73
N ARG A 305 2.40 16.13 -16.67
CA ARG A 305 2.72 14.73 -16.36
C ARG A 305 4.20 14.56 -16.13
N PHE A 306 4.57 14.13 -14.93
CA PHE A 306 5.95 13.85 -14.55
C PHE A 306 6.17 12.34 -14.47
N THR A 307 7.13 11.83 -15.24
CA THR A 307 7.50 10.42 -15.24
C THR A 307 8.86 10.27 -14.60
N ALA A 308 8.95 9.59 -13.46
CA ALA A 308 10.21 9.32 -12.76
C ALA A 308 10.09 8.04 -11.92
N ALA A 309 11.22 7.38 -11.67
CA ALA A 309 11.27 6.14 -10.88
C ALA A 309 10.30 5.01 -11.35
N GLY A 310 9.90 5.01 -12.63
CA GLY A 310 8.95 4.02 -13.16
C GLY A 310 7.47 4.34 -12.89
N THR A 311 7.19 5.53 -12.35
CA THR A 311 5.84 6.03 -12.05
C THR A 311 5.52 7.27 -12.88
N GLU A 312 4.24 7.44 -13.21
CA GLU A 312 3.70 8.66 -13.82
C GLU A 312 2.83 9.37 -12.77
N THR A 313 3.04 10.67 -12.60
CA THR A 313 2.30 11.50 -11.65
C THR A 313 1.83 12.76 -12.36
N ASP A 314 0.53 13.02 -12.31
CA ASP A 314 -0.08 14.19 -12.90
C ASP A 314 -0.14 15.32 -11.89
N PHE A 315 0.43 16.46 -12.26
CA PHE A 315 0.39 17.68 -11.47
C PHE A 315 -0.44 18.76 -12.15
N ALA A 316 -0.99 19.68 -11.36
CA ALA A 316 -1.61 20.88 -11.90
C ALA A 316 -0.59 21.69 -12.74
N PRO A 317 -1.00 22.31 -13.87
CA PRO A 317 -0.10 23.06 -14.74
C PRO A 317 0.83 24.08 -14.06
N PRO A 318 0.41 24.79 -12.98
CA PRO A 318 1.30 25.69 -12.24
C PRO A 318 2.52 25.03 -11.59
N ALA A 319 2.53 23.71 -11.39
CA ALA A 319 3.69 22.98 -10.87
C ALA A 319 4.77 22.72 -11.94
N ALA A 320 4.46 22.86 -13.23
CA ALA A 320 5.36 22.54 -14.31
C ALA A 320 6.70 23.30 -14.29
N PRO A 321 6.76 24.62 -13.98
CA PRO A 321 8.04 25.34 -13.89
C PRO A 321 8.95 24.82 -12.78
N LEU A 322 8.39 24.42 -11.63
CA LEU A 322 9.15 23.76 -10.54
C LEU A 322 9.76 22.45 -11.03
N LEU A 323 8.98 21.62 -11.70
CA LEU A 323 9.42 20.31 -12.20
C LEU A 323 10.50 20.45 -13.28
N ARG A 324 10.36 21.43 -14.19
CA ARG A 324 11.42 21.74 -15.17
C ARG A 324 12.69 22.23 -14.49
N HIS A 325 12.58 23.09 -13.49
CA HIS A 325 13.73 23.59 -12.75
C HIS A 325 14.51 22.44 -12.06
N LEU A 326 13.80 21.45 -11.52
CA LEU A 326 14.40 20.22 -10.98
C LEU A 326 15.06 19.34 -12.05
N LEU A 327 14.49 19.26 -13.26
CA LEU A 327 15.06 18.49 -14.38
C LEU A 327 16.33 19.14 -14.95
N ASP A 328 16.35 20.48 -15.01
CA ASP A 328 17.44 21.25 -15.60
C ASP A 328 18.64 21.41 -14.66
N HIS A 329 18.46 21.12 -13.36
CA HIS A 329 19.50 21.26 -12.34
C HIS A 329 20.08 19.90 -11.94
N ASP A 330 21.35 19.68 -12.29
CA ASP A 330 22.13 18.52 -11.82
C ASP A 330 22.73 18.81 -10.44
N GLY A 331 21.88 18.90 -9.41
CA GLY A 331 22.31 19.33 -8.09
C GLY A 331 21.20 19.49 -7.06
N TRP A 332 21.59 19.93 -5.87
CA TRP A 332 20.64 20.29 -4.81
C TRP A 332 20.11 21.70 -5.04
N VAL A 333 18.79 21.86 -5.09
CA VAL A 333 18.10 23.15 -5.25
C VAL A 333 17.32 23.45 -3.97
N LEU A 334 17.30 24.70 -3.50
CA LEU A 334 16.51 25.05 -2.32
C LEU A 334 15.02 25.09 -2.66
N LEU A 335 14.18 24.69 -1.70
CA LEU A 335 12.73 24.73 -1.82
C LEU A 335 12.23 26.16 -2.09
N GLY A 336 12.90 27.17 -1.51
CA GLY A 336 12.63 28.58 -1.79
C GLY A 336 12.86 28.98 -3.26
N ASP A 337 13.92 28.45 -3.87
CA ASP A 337 14.24 28.75 -5.28
C ASP A 337 13.23 28.08 -6.22
N LEU A 338 12.79 26.86 -5.89
CA LEU A 338 11.74 26.15 -6.60
C LEU A 338 10.40 26.88 -6.53
N ALA A 339 10.02 27.36 -5.35
CA ALA A 339 8.80 28.14 -5.16
C ALA A 339 8.84 29.44 -5.96
N HIS A 340 9.98 30.13 -5.95
CA HIS A 340 10.19 31.34 -6.74
C HIS A 340 10.08 31.08 -8.24
N ALA A 341 10.70 30.00 -8.73
CA ALA A 341 10.69 29.61 -10.14
C ALA A 341 9.27 29.27 -10.67
N ALA A 342 8.40 28.74 -9.80
CA ALA A 342 7.02 28.40 -10.16
C ALA A 342 5.97 29.45 -9.78
N GLY A 343 6.34 30.49 -9.03
CA GLY A 343 5.38 31.46 -8.50
C GLY A 343 4.38 30.83 -7.51
N LEU A 344 4.78 29.73 -6.84
CA LEU A 344 3.97 29.00 -5.87
C LEU A 344 4.33 29.41 -4.44
N SER A 345 3.44 29.14 -3.48
CA SER A 345 3.78 29.27 -2.07
C SER A 345 4.81 28.20 -1.66
N ILE A 346 5.56 28.45 -0.58
CA ILE A 346 6.48 27.43 -0.03
C ILE A 346 5.71 26.18 0.40
N GLN A 347 4.49 26.34 0.89
CA GLN A 347 3.62 25.23 1.29
C GLN A 347 3.23 24.36 0.09
N ASP A 348 2.76 24.95 -1.00
CA ASP A 348 2.36 24.21 -2.20
C ASP A 348 3.56 23.54 -2.86
N THR A 349 4.70 24.24 -2.87
CA THR A 349 5.99 23.70 -3.33
C THR A 349 6.42 22.49 -2.48
N ALA A 350 6.25 22.56 -1.16
CA ALA A 350 6.54 21.45 -0.25
C ALA A 350 5.62 20.24 -0.53
N THR A 351 4.34 20.47 -0.82
CA THR A 351 3.40 19.40 -1.21
C THR A 351 3.85 18.72 -2.50
N VAL A 352 4.15 19.49 -3.56
CA VAL A 352 4.64 18.93 -4.84
C VAL A 352 5.93 18.12 -4.65
N VAL A 353 6.90 18.66 -3.89
CA VAL A 353 8.14 17.93 -3.60
C VAL A 353 7.89 16.72 -2.72
N GLY A 354 6.94 16.79 -1.79
CA GLY A 354 6.51 15.68 -0.95
C GLY A 354 6.01 14.50 -1.79
N GLU A 355 5.17 14.76 -2.81
CA GLU A 355 4.72 13.74 -3.76
C GLU A 355 5.90 13.09 -4.50
N LEU A 356 6.88 13.90 -4.96
CA LEU A 356 8.08 13.37 -5.61
C LEU A 356 8.94 12.52 -4.67
N VAL A 357 9.02 12.88 -3.38
CA VAL A 357 9.76 12.10 -2.38
C VAL A 357 9.03 10.79 -2.07
N THR A 358 7.71 10.83 -1.94
CA THR A 358 6.85 9.64 -1.75
C THR A 358 6.97 8.68 -2.93
N ALA A 359 6.96 9.21 -4.16
CA ALA A 359 7.19 8.47 -5.40
C ALA A 359 8.66 8.08 -5.63
N GLN A 360 9.56 8.34 -4.67
CA GLN A 360 10.99 8.07 -4.75
C GLN A 360 11.72 8.75 -5.92
N ALA A 361 11.10 9.77 -6.53
CA ALA A 361 11.63 10.56 -7.63
C ALA A 361 12.56 11.70 -7.18
N ALA A 362 12.42 12.15 -5.92
CA ALA A 362 13.24 13.18 -5.31
C ALA A 362 13.67 12.82 -3.88
N THR A 363 14.69 13.51 -3.37
CA THR A 363 15.18 13.40 -1.99
C THR A 363 15.44 14.79 -1.42
N THR A 364 15.35 14.92 -0.10
CA THR A 364 15.54 16.19 0.61
C THR A 364 16.63 16.13 1.68
N ARG A 365 17.20 17.28 2.01
CA ARG A 365 18.09 17.44 3.18
C ARG A 365 17.99 18.84 3.75
N ALA A 366 18.24 18.98 5.05
CA ALA A 366 18.46 20.28 5.66
C ALA A 366 19.75 20.92 5.10
N ALA A 367 19.71 22.20 4.73
CA ALA A 367 20.86 22.91 4.17
C ALA A 367 22.12 22.91 5.06
N GLY A 368 22.00 22.61 6.36
CA GLY A 368 23.12 22.55 7.31
C GLY A 368 23.94 21.25 7.33
N ALA A 369 23.55 20.20 6.62
CA ALA A 369 24.27 18.91 6.63
C ALA A 369 25.38 18.86 5.55
N VAL A 370 26.40 19.70 5.70
CA VAL A 370 27.67 19.62 4.95
C VAL A 370 28.84 19.85 5.90
N ARG A 371 29.47 18.74 6.31
CA ARG A 371 30.92 18.56 6.20
C ARG A 371 31.20 17.16 5.66
#